data_AF-A0A965RGL5-F1
#
_entry.id   AF-A0A965RGL5-F1
#
_cell.length_a   1.000
_cell.length_b   1.000
_cell.length_c   1.000
_cell.angle_alpha   90.00
_cell.angle_beta   90.00
_cell.angle_gamma   90.00
#
_symmetry.space_group_name_H-M   'P 1'
#
loop_
_entity.id
_entity.type
_entity.pdbx_description
1 polymer ?
#
loop_
_entity_poly.entity_id
_entity_poly.type
_entity_poly.pdbx_seq_one_letter_code
_entity_poly.pdbx_strand_id
1 'polypeptide(L)'
;MANLTISVDENLVKQARIKAIQEGTSLSAKVREMLAAYVRQDARSAAVVIPTLPVSKATGGLMPGIDPSNNRSIQQAMDADMDVNTLK
;
A
#
# COMPACT_ATOMS: atom_id res chain seq x y z
N MET A 1 -22.23 -5.51 13.93
CA MET A 1 -21.85 -6.95 13.98
C MET A 1 -23.00 -7.74 13.37
N ALA A 2 -22.74 -8.66 12.45
CA ALA A 2 -23.76 -9.50 11.81
C ALA A 2 -23.65 -10.94 12.34
N ASN A 3 -24.79 -11.62 12.49
CA ASN A 3 -24.86 -13.02 12.91
C ASN A 3 -24.88 -13.93 11.67
N LEU A 4 -24.10 -15.01 11.70
CA LEU A 4 -24.02 -16.01 10.63
C LEU A 4 -24.30 -17.39 11.22
N THR A 5 -25.27 -18.11 10.63
CA THR A 5 -25.57 -19.50 10.96
C THR A 5 -25.22 -20.37 9.77
N ILE A 6 -24.36 -21.37 9.98
CA ILE A 6 -23.90 -22.29 8.95
C ILE A 6 -23.97 -23.73 9.47
N SER A 7 -24.25 -24.68 8.58
CA SER A 7 -24.17 -26.11 8.87
C SER A 7 -22.76 -26.60 8.59
N VAL A 8 -22.13 -27.20 9.59
CA VAL A 8 -20.75 -27.72 9.52
C VAL A 8 -20.72 -29.07 10.23
N ASP A 9 -19.86 -29.97 9.77
CA ASP A 9 -19.63 -31.26 10.44
C ASP A 9 -19.21 -31.09 11.91
N GLU A 10 -19.81 -31.88 12.81
CA GLU A 10 -19.59 -31.75 14.24
C GLU A 10 -18.16 -32.15 14.66
N ASN A 11 -17.58 -33.16 14.02
CA ASN A 11 -16.22 -33.59 14.33
C ASN A 11 -15.21 -32.51 13.93
N LEU A 12 -15.45 -31.85 12.80
CA LEU A 12 -14.66 -30.70 12.36
C LEU A 12 -14.74 -29.55 13.38
N VAL A 13 -15.93 -29.24 13.91
CA VAL A 13 -16.10 -28.19 14.93
C VAL A 13 -15.34 -28.52 16.22
N LYS A 14 -15.36 -29.79 16.66
CA LYS A 14 -14.61 -30.24 17.84
C LYS A 14 -13.10 -30.09 17.65
N GLN A 15 -12.57 -30.57 16.52
CA GLN A 15 -11.15 -30.46 16.21
C GLN A 15 -10.71 -28.99 16.06
N ALA A 16 -11.49 -28.17 15.37
CA ALA A 16 -11.18 -26.76 15.18
C ALA A 16 -11.19 -25.99 16.50
N ARG A 17 -12.07 -26.35 17.44
CA ARG A 17 -12.09 -25.78 18.79
C ARG A 17 -10.83 -26.14 19.59
N ILE A 18 -10.42 -27.41 19.57
CA ILE A 18 -9.18 -27.86 20.25
C ILE A 18 -7.98 -27.10 19.69
N LYS A 19 -7.87 -27.00 18.36
CA LYS A 19 -6.79 -26.27 17.70
C LYS A 19 -6.80 -24.78 18.05
N ALA A 20 -7.97 -24.14 18.07
CA ALA A 20 -8.08 -22.74 18.44
C ALA A 20 -7.61 -22.49 19.89
N ILE A 21 -7.96 -23.38 20.82
CA ILE A 21 -7.49 -23.29 22.22
C ILE A 21 -5.97 -23.43 22.30
N GLN A 22 -5.38 -24.36 21.55
CA GLN A 22 -3.92 -24.53 21.49
C GLN A 22 -3.21 -23.29 20.91
N GLU A 23 -3.82 -22.61 19.94
CA GLU A 23 -3.33 -21.36 19.37
C GLU A 23 -3.62 -20.13 20.26
N GLY A 24 -4.30 -20.30 21.42
CA GLY A 24 -4.68 -19.19 22.29
C GLY A 24 -5.76 -18.27 21.69
N THR A 25 -6.53 -18.76 20.72
CA THR A 25 -7.57 -18.01 20.01
C THR A 25 -8.95 -18.68 20.13
N SER A 26 -9.98 -18.06 19.53
CA SER A 26 -11.32 -18.62 19.48
C SER A 26 -11.68 -19.08 18.07
N LEU A 27 -12.54 -20.10 17.98
CA LEU A 27 -13.07 -20.59 16.70
C LEU A 27 -13.72 -19.45 15.90
N SER A 28 -14.52 -18.60 16.56
CA SER A 28 -15.19 -17.45 15.94
C SER A 28 -14.21 -16.39 15.44
N ALA A 29 -13.09 -16.16 16.15
CA ALA A 29 -12.03 -15.28 15.66
C ALA A 29 -11.38 -15.85 14.39
N LYS A 30 -11.08 -17.15 14.38
CA LYS A 30 -10.46 -17.80 13.22
C LYS A 30 -11.35 -17.80 11.98
N VAL A 31 -12.65 -18.06 12.16
CA VAL A 31 -13.63 -17.98 11.06
C VAL A 31 -13.70 -16.56 10.49
N ARG A 32 -13.68 -15.54 11.35
CA ARG A 32 -13.68 -14.14 10.91
C ARG A 32 -12.42 -13.78 10.13
N GLU A 33 -11.25 -14.19 10.59
CA GLU A 33 -9.98 -13.99 9.88
C GLU A 33 -9.99 -14.66 8.51
N MET A 34 -10.49 -15.90 8.44
CA MET A 34 -10.59 -16.65 7.19
C MET A 34 -11.56 -15.96 6.21
N LEU A 35 -12.73 -15.50 6.65
CA LEU A 35 -13.64 -14.71 5.80
C LEU A 35 -12.97 -13.42 5.32
N ALA A 36 -12.26 -12.71 6.20
CA ALA A 36 -11.56 -11.48 5.84
C ALA A 36 -10.39 -11.74 4.86
N ALA A 37 -9.77 -12.92 4.92
CA ALA A 37 -8.76 -13.34 3.96
C ALA A 37 -9.39 -13.68 2.60
N TYR A 38 -10.52 -14.39 2.60
CA TYR A 38 -11.27 -14.74 1.39
C TYR A 38 -11.70 -13.50 0.61
N VAL A 39 -12.34 -12.52 1.27
CA VAL A 39 -12.73 -11.24 0.64
C VAL A 39 -11.51 -10.46 0.13
N ARG A 40 -10.38 -10.52 0.84
CA ARG A 40 -9.14 -9.86 0.38
C ARG A 40 -8.50 -10.54 -0.82
N GLN A 41 -8.68 -11.86 -1.00
CA GLN A 41 -8.18 -12.56 -2.18
C GLN A 41 -8.88 -12.05 -3.44
N ASP A 42 -10.19 -11.83 -3.39
CA ASP A 42 -10.92 -11.22 -4.51
C ASP A 42 -10.43 -9.80 -4.81
N ALA A 43 -10.10 -9.02 -3.76
CA ALA A 43 -9.56 -7.67 -3.92
C ALA A 43 -8.13 -7.62 -4.52
N ARG A 44 -7.33 -8.69 -4.39
CA ARG A 44 -5.96 -8.75 -4.95
C ARG A 44 -5.94 -8.93 -6.47
N SER A 45 -7.06 -9.28 -7.11
CA SER A 45 -7.17 -9.29 -8.58
C SER A 45 -7.32 -7.91 -9.20
N ALA A 46 -7.54 -6.86 -8.40
CA ALA A 46 -7.28 -5.51 -8.86
C ALA A 46 -5.77 -5.33 -8.91
N ALA A 47 -5.15 -5.79 -10.00
CA ALA A 47 -3.78 -5.49 -10.32
C ALA A 47 -3.57 -3.99 -10.07
N VAL A 48 -2.67 -3.66 -9.15
CA VAL A 48 -2.25 -2.28 -8.92
C VAL A 48 -1.62 -1.84 -10.24
N VAL A 49 -2.41 -1.19 -11.08
CA VAL A 49 -1.92 -0.56 -12.30
C VAL A 49 -1.04 0.57 -11.81
N ILE A 50 0.27 0.33 -11.76
CA ILE A 50 1.24 1.38 -11.48
C ILE A 50 1.13 2.34 -12.67
N PRO A 51 0.58 3.56 -12.49
CA PRO A 51 0.48 4.49 -13.59
C PRO A 51 1.89 4.84 -14.04
N THR A 52 2.17 4.75 -15.34
CA THR A 52 3.43 5.26 -15.87
C THR A 52 3.45 6.77 -15.67
N LEU A 53 4.24 7.22 -14.68
CA LEU A 53 4.42 8.64 -14.42
C LEU A 53 5.12 9.28 -15.62
N PRO A 54 4.67 10.47 -16.08
CA PRO A 54 5.37 11.18 -17.15
C PRO A 54 6.76 11.57 -16.66
N VAL A 55 7.79 11.05 -17.32
CA VAL A 55 9.18 11.50 -17.12
C VAL A 55 9.48 12.67 -18.04
N SER A 56 10.14 13.70 -17.52
CA SER A 56 10.60 14.83 -18.33
C SER A 56 11.57 14.33 -19.41
N LYS A 57 11.33 14.67 -20.68
CA LYS A 57 12.23 14.40 -21.81
C LYS A 57 13.26 15.53 -22.03
N ALA A 58 13.28 16.54 -21.15
CA ALA A 58 14.23 17.64 -21.25
C ALA A 58 15.66 17.08 -21.22
N THR A 59 16.44 17.39 -22.25
CA THR A 59 17.86 16.97 -22.37
C THR A 59 18.79 17.91 -21.59
N GLY A 60 18.23 18.92 -20.91
CA GLY A 60 18.94 19.75 -19.96
C GLY A 60 18.93 19.07 -18.59
N GLY A 61 20.10 18.69 -18.10
CA GLY A 61 20.28 18.30 -16.71
C GLY A 61 20.09 19.48 -15.76
N LEU A 62 20.56 19.32 -14.53
CA LEU A 62 20.64 20.45 -13.60
C LEU A 62 21.55 21.54 -14.20
N MET A 63 21.28 22.81 -13.88
CA MET A 63 22.15 23.91 -14.32
C MET A 63 23.60 23.63 -13.90
N PRO A 64 24.60 24.03 -14.70
CA PRO A 64 26.00 23.82 -14.36
C PRO A 64 26.34 24.35 -12.96
N GLY A 65 26.89 23.49 -12.11
CA GLY A 65 27.27 23.82 -10.73
C GLY A 65 26.23 23.47 -9.65
N ILE A 66 25.06 22.93 -10.01
CA ILE A 66 24.08 22.41 -9.05
C ILE A 66 24.36 20.93 -8.75
N ASP A 67 24.49 20.59 -7.47
CA ASP A 67 24.70 19.22 -7.01
C ASP A 67 23.38 18.61 -6.49
N PRO A 68 22.85 17.56 -7.13
CA PRO A 68 21.58 16.92 -6.71
C PRO A 68 21.64 16.31 -5.30
N SER A 69 22.83 16.02 -4.79
CA SER A 69 23.01 15.40 -3.47
C SER A 69 23.08 16.41 -2.33
N ASN A 70 23.13 17.71 -2.63
CA ASN A 70 23.29 18.77 -1.63
C ASN A 70 22.11 19.76 -1.65
N ASN A 71 21.25 19.64 -0.63
CA ASN A 71 20.06 20.48 -0.45
C ASN A 71 20.35 21.99 -0.47
N ARG A 72 21.52 22.44 0.01
CA ARG A 72 21.90 23.86 -0.01
C ARG A 72 22.08 24.38 -1.43
N SER A 73 22.68 23.58 -2.31
CA SER A 73 22.91 23.97 -3.71
C SER A 73 21.59 24.11 -4.48
N ILE A 74 20.61 23.26 -4.15
CA ILE A 74 19.27 23.30 -4.73
C ILE A 74 18.54 24.57 -4.29
N GLN A 75 18.60 24.92 -2.99
CA GLN A 75 17.99 26.15 -2.48
C GLN A 75 18.59 27.41 -3.11
N GLN A 76 19.91 27.48 -3.24
CA GLN A 76 20.57 28.60 -3.91
C GLN A 76 20.16 28.76 -5.38
N ALA A 77 19.94 27.66 -6.10
CA ALA A 77 19.45 27.70 -7.47
C ALA A 77 18.00 28.18 -7.57
N MET A 78 17.18 27.92 -6.54
CA MET A 78 15.79 28.40 -6.46
C MET A 78 15.72 29.89 -6.05
N ASP A 79 16.68 30.33 -5.22
CA ASP A 79 16.81 31.73 -4.77
C ASP A 79 17.50 32.63 -5.80
N ALA A 80 18.19 32.04 -6.78
CA ALA A 80 18.79 32.75 -7.92
C ALA A 80 17.70 33.18 -8.92
N ASP A 81 16.91 34.16 -8.50
CA ASP A 81 16.01 35.04 -9.23
C ASP A 81 15.70 34.63 -10.68
N MET A 82 14.72 33.73 -10.86
CA MET A 82 13.97 33.69 -12.11
C MET A 82 12.88 34.76 -12.02
N ASP A 83 13.13 35.92 -12.63
CA ASP A 83 12.10 36.94 -12.85
C ASP A 83 11.03 36.37 -13.79
N VAL A 84 9.95 35.85 -13.19
CA VAL A 84 8.80 35.21 -13.87
C VAL A 84 8.07 36.15 -14.85
N ASN A 85 8.36 37.45 -14.84
CA ASN A 85 7.80 38.42 -15.80
C ASN A 85 8.56 38.52 -17.13
N THR A 86 9.75 37.91 -17.25
CA THR A 86 10.56 37.97 -18.48
C THR A 86 10.28 36.83 -19.47
N LEU A 87 9.44 35.85 -19.10
CA LEU A 87 9.10 34.67 -19.90
C LEU A 87 7.82 34.85 -20.77
N LYS A 88 7.51 36.07 -21.22
CA LYS A 88 6.37 36.33 -22.13
C LYS A 88 6.69 36.01 -23.59
#